data_AF-A0A1J8RBC4-F1
#
_entry.id   AF-A0A1J8RBC4-F1
#
_cell.length_a   1.000
_cell.length_b   1.000
_cell.length_c   1.000
_cell.angle_alpha   90.00
_cell.angle_beta   90.00
_cell.angle_gamma   90.00
#
_symmetry.space_group_name_H-M   'P 1'
#
loop_
_entity.id
_entity.type
_entity.pdbx_description
1 polymer ?
#
loop_
_entity_poly.entity_id
_entity_poly.type
_entity_poly.pdbx_seq_one_letter_code
_entity_poly.pdbx_strand_id
1 'polypeptide(L)'
;QRQPFSCPATLRAFCKIQNLTSVARLLVCSPTAADEVMCFRQLRFTKNLTCGHLSFQGDTYIDCLGEDCKLSSSHPATCGSSARPCNCRRYYGQPQRLITQERPGICSQCPH
;
A
#
# COMPACT_ATOMS: atom_id res chain seq x y z
N GLN A 1 -10.51 -31.67 -21.43
CA GLN A 1 -10.71 -30.38 -22.11
C GLN A 1 -11.03 -29.30 -21.08
N ARG A 2 -10.07 -28.47 -20.67
CA ARG A 2 -10.25 -27.13 -20.05
C ARG A 2 -9.01 -26.29 -20.41
N GLN A 3 -9.26 -25.07 -20.87
CA GLN A 3 -8.32 -24.21 -21.59
C GLN A 3 -7.24 -23.58 -20.68
N PRO A 4 -6.09 -23.15 -21.25
CA PRO A 4 -5.02 -22.48 -20.50
C PRO A 4 -5.36 -21.01 -20.24
N PHE A 5 -5.23 -20.58 -18.98
CA PHE A 5 -5.23 -19.16 -18.63
C PHE A 5 -3.98 -18.51 -19.20
N SER A 6 -4.19 -17.57 -20.12
CA SER A 6 -3.14 -16.78 -20.75
C SER A 6 -2.70 -15.67 -19.78
N CYS A 7 -1.47 -15.73 -19.30
CA CYS A 7 -0.82 -14.59 -18.65
C CYS A 7 -0.53 -13.50 -19.70
N PRO A 8 -0.88 -12.22 -19.45
CA PRO A 8 -0.50 -11.13 -20.33
C PRO A 8 1.03 -10.92 -20.29
N ALA A 9 1.61 -10.73 -21.48
CA ALA A 9 3.03 -10.86 -21.81
C ALA A 9 3.95 -9.72 -21.34
N THR A 10 3.63 -9.01 -20.25
CA THR A 10 4.35 -7.77 -19.87
C THR A 10 5.19 -7.88 -18.59
N LEU A 11 5.38 -9.08 -18.04
CA LEU A 11 6.26 -9.31 -16.89
C LEU A 11 7.49 -10.12 -17.30
N ARG A 12 8.44 -9.46 -17.96
CA ARG A 12 9.85 -9.90 -17.95
C ARG A 12 10.39 -9.70 -16.53
N ALA A 13 10.17 -10.67 -15.67
CA ALA A 13 10.87 -10.78 -14.40
C ALA A 13 11.32 -12.23 -14.21
N PHE A 14 12.61 -12.44 -14.52
CA PHE A 14 13.47 -13.58 -14.22
C PHE A 14 12.82 -14.74 -13.44
N CYS A 15 12.31 -15.73 -14.17
CA CYS A 15 12.08 -17.05 -13.62
C CYS A 15 13.42 -17.80 -13.57
N LYS A 16 14.09 -17.82 -12.41
CA LYS A 16 15.24 -18.72 -12.19
C LYS A 16 14.70 -20.13 -11.95
N ILE A 17 14.93 -21.03 -12.90
CA ILE A 17 14.68 -22.46 -12.73
C ILE A 17 15.79 -23.01 -11.83
N GLN A 18 15.49 -23.31 -10.58
CA GLN A 18 16.36 -24.18 -9.79
C GLN A 18 15.98 -25.64 -10.06
N ASN A 19 16.93 -26.37 -10.63
CA ASN A 19 16.79 -27.76 -11.01
C ASN A 19 17.09 -28.61 -9.78
N LEU A 20 16.09 -28.83 -8.92
CA LEU A 20 16.17 -29.79 -7.83
C LEU A 20 15.37 -31.04 -8.23
N THR A 21 16.10 -32.14 -8.31
CA THR A 21 15.65 -33.48 -8.60
C THR A 21 14.50 -33.92 -7.68
N SER A 22 13.50 -34.56 -8.29
CA SER A 22 12.50 -35.43 -7.66
C SER A 22 11.33 -34.76 -6.89
N VAL A 23 10.16 -34.84 -7.53
CA VAL A 23 8.80 -34.90 -6.97
C VAL A 23 8.36 -33.76 -6.04
N ALA A 24 8.30 -32.54 -6.56
CA ALA A 24 7.22 -31.57 -6.36
C ALA A 24 7.67 -30.22 -6.90
N ARG A 25 7.12 -29.78 -8.03
CA ARG A 25 7.21 -28.37 -8.41
C ARG A 25 6.26 -27.59 -7.50
N LEU A 26 6.72 -27.26 -6.30
CA LEU A 26 6.09 -26.19 -5.52
C LEU A 26 6.40 -24.89 -6.26
N LEU A 27 5.39 -24.31 -6.89
CA LEU A 27 5.40 -22.90 -7.26
C LEU A 27 5.45 -22.11 -5.95
N VAL A 28 6.66 -21.85 -5.45
CA VAL A 28 6.85 -20.88 -4.38
C VAL A 28 6.65 -19.53 -5.05
N CYS A 29 5.45 -18.96 -4.89
CA CYS A 29 5.24 -17.55 -5.11
C CYS A 29 6.07 -16.82 -4.05
N SER A 30 7.33 -16.52 -4.37
CA SER A 30 8.08 -15.53 -3.61
C SER A 30 7.31 -14.22 -3.75
N PRO A 31 6.88 -13.57 -2.64
CA PRO A 31 6.33 -12.24 -2.73
C PRO A 31 7.49 -11.29 -3.07
N THR A 32 7.83 -11.17 -4.35
CA THR A 32 8.54 -10.01 -4.86
C THR A 32 7.53 -8.89 -5.00
N ALA A 33 7.14 -8.36 -3.85
CA ALA A 33 6.56 -7.05 -3.74
C ALA A 33 6.86 -6.65 -2.30
N ALA A 34 7.69 -5.64 -2.13
CA ALA A 34 7.35 -4.66 -1.10
C ALA A 34 5.98 -4.09 -1.54
N ASP A 35 4.91 -4.86 -1.33
CA ASP A 35 3.58 -4.28 -1.15
C ASP A 35 3.82 -3.39 0.05
N GLU A 36 3.92 -2.08 -0.22
CA GLU A 36 4.13 -1.09 0.81
C GLU A 36 3.09 -1.38 1.89
N VAL A 37 3.60 -1.84 3.03
CA VAL A 37 2.80 -2.25 4.17
C VAL A 37 2.22 -1.00 4.82
N MET A 38 1.07 -0.54 4.33
CA MET A 38 0.58 0.79 4.65
C MET A 38 -0.92 0.78 4.92
N CYS A 39 -1.29 0.96 6.19
CA CYS A 39 -2.68 0.91 6.63
C CYS A 39 -3.43 2.24 6.52
N PHE A 40 -2.72 3.37 6.60
CA PHE A 40 -3.30 4.70 6.43
C PHE A 40 -2.24 5.71 5.96
N ARG A 41 -2.72 6.80 5.35
CA ARG A 41 -1.90 7.85 4.74
C ARG A 41 -2.00 9.12 5.56
N GLN A 42 -0.88 9.68 5.97
CA GLN A 42 -0.79 10.97 6.64
C GLN A 42 -0.45 12.05 5.62
N LEU A 43 -1.36 12.99 5.39
CA LEU A 43 -1.18 14.12 4.49
C LEU A 43 -0.70 15.34 5.28
N ARG A 44 0.45 15.88 4.90
CA ARG A 44 1.08 17.04 5.53
C ARG A 44 0.77 18.29 4.70
N PHE A 45 0.31 19.33 5.38
CA PHE A 45 -0.07 20.59 4.79
C PHE A 45 0.64 21.75 5.47
N THR A 46 0.94 22.80 4.70
CA THR A 46 1.24 24.13 5.22
C THR A 46 -0.03 24.98 5.15
N LYS A 47 -0.38 25.66 6.24
CA LYS A 47 -1.53 26.56 6.29
C LYS A 47 -1.06 28.01 6.20
N ASN A 48 -1.66 28.79 5.32
CA ASN A 48 -1.42 30.23 5.25
C ASN A 48 -2.37 30.96 6.19
N LEU A 49 -1.85 31.78 7.09
CA LEU A 49 -2.65 32.42 8.15
C LEU A 49 -3.60 33.51 7.60
N THR A 50 -3.21 34.19 6.53
CA THR A 50 -3.97 35.31 5.99
C THR A 50 -5.22 34.87 5.20
N CYS A 51 -5.15 33.73 4.51
CA CYS A 51 -6.22 33.23 3.63
C CYS A 51 -6.80 31.87 4.04
N GLY A 52 -6.20 31.17 5.01
CA GLY A 52 -6.63 29.85 5.45
C GLY A 52 -6.37 28.71 4.47
N HIS A 53 -5.82 28.99 3.28
CA HIS A 53 -5.53 27.98 2.27
C HIS A 53 -4.46 26.99 2.74
N LEU A 54 -4.67 25.72 2.40
CA LEU A 54 -3.78 24.60 2.72
C LEU A 54 -2.98 24.23 1.47
N SER A 55 -1.65 24.29 1.57
CA SER A 55 -0.73 23.82 0.54
C SER A 55 -0.20 22.44 0.91
N PHE A 56 -0.38 21.46 0.03
CA PHE A 56 0.13 20.10 0.24
C PHE A 56 1.66 20.12 0.22
N GLN A 57 2.28 19.61 1.28
CA GLN A 57 3.74 19.45 1.36
C GLN A 57 4.20 18.05 0.99
N GLY A 58 3.38 17.04 1.30
CA GLY A 58 3.76 15.66 1.10
C GLY A 58 2.91 14.73 1.96
N ASP A 59 3.12 13.45 1.74
CA ASP A 59 2.45 12.38 2.43
C ASP A 59 3.45 11.45 3.10
N THR A 60 2.97 10.71 4.08
CA THR A 60 3.69 9.63 4.73
C THR A 60 2.74 8.46 4.84
N TYR A 61 3.21 7.27 4.51
CA TYR A 61 2.46 6.06 4.70
C TYR A 61 2.83 5.41 6.03
N ILE A 62 1.83 4.95 6.77
CA ILE A 62 2.00 4.43 8.12
C ILE A 62 1.36 3.06 8.23
N ASP A 63 2.12 2.11 8.77
CA ASP A 63 1.61 0.81 9.18
C ASP A 63 0.87 0.94 10.52
N CYS A 64 -0.33 0.39 10.58
CA CYS A 64 -1.17 0.35 11.76
C CYS A 64 -0.84 -0.79 12.72
N LEU A 65 0.02 -1.73 12.32
CA LEU A 65 0.38 -2.94 13.08
C LEU A 65 -0.85 -3.78 13.50
N GLY A 66 -1.94 -3.69 12.74
CA GLY A 66 -3.21 -4.35 13.03
C GLY A 66 -3.35 -5.66 12.27
N GLU A 67 -3.58 -6.77 12.99
CA GLU A 67 -3.73 -8.10 12.37
C GLU A 67 -4.94 -8.19 11.43
N ASP A 68 -6.02 -7.43 11.70
CA ASP A 68 -7.19 -7.38 10.80
C ASP A 68 -7.02 -6.39 9.64
N CYS A 69 -5.81 -5.83 9.43
CA CYS A 69 -5.49 -5.03 8.25
C CYS A 69 -4.74 -5.86 7.24
N LYS A 70 -5.29 -6.01 6.03
CA LYS A 70 -4.61 -6.74 4.98
C LYS A 70 -3.27 -6.12 4.56
N LEU A 71 -3.12 -4.80 4.76
CA LEU A 71 -1.93 -4.06 4.39
C LEU A 71 -0.94 -3.86 5.55
N SER A 72 -1.20 -4.43 6.74
CA SER A 72 -0.27 -4.30 7.87
C SER A 72 0.82 -5.37 7.86
N SER A 73 1.98 -5.09 8.44
CA SER A 73 3.10 -6.04 8.55
C SER A 73 2.74 -7.15 9.53
N SER A 74 1.89 -6.82 10.50
CA SER A 74 1.35 -7.75 11.48
C SER A 74 0.23 -8.63 10.89
N HIS A 75 -0.15 -8.45 9.62
CA HIS A 75 -1.19 -9.26 9.00
C HIS A 75 -0.75 -10.73 8.86
N PRO A 76 -1.52 -11.70 9.37
CA PRO A 76 -1.12 -13.10 9.28
C PRO A 76 -1.10 -13.58 7.82
N ALA A 77 0.02 -14.17 7.39
CA ALA A 77 0.18 -14.74 6.05
C ALA A 77 -0.82 -15.86 5.73
N THR A 78 -1.46 -16.45 6.75
CA THR A 78 -2.49 -17.49 6.60
C THR A 78 -3.89 -16.93 6.31
N CYS A 79 -4.04 -15.60 6.27
CA CYS A 79 -5.30 -14.92 5.99
C CYS A 79 -5.67 -14.98 4.49
N GLY A 80 -6.88 -15.43 4.18
CA GLY A 80 -7.34 -15.66 2.80
C GLY A 80 -7.18 -17.10 2.32
N SER A 81 -6.77 -18.01 3.20
CA SER A 81 -6.78 -19.45 2.94
C SER A 81 -8.22 -20.00 2.99
N SER A 82 -8.44 -21.17 2.38
CA SER A 82 -9.74 -21.86 2.39
C SER A 82 -10.24 -22.16 3.82
N ALA A 83 -9.31 -22.34 4.77
CA ALA A 83 -9.61 -22.56 6.18
C ALA A 83 -9.84 -21.26 6.97
N ARG A 84 -9.36 -20.12 6.46
CA ARG A 84 -9.47 -18.81 7.12
C ARG A 84 -9.70 -17.71 6.06
N PRO A 85 -10.94 -17.55 5.58
CA PRO A 85 -11.27 -16.54 4.57
C PRO A 85 -10.92 -15.14 5.08
N CYS A 86 -10.40 -14.29 4.19
CA CYS A 86 -9.93 -12.95 4.53
C CYS A 86 -11.11 -11.99 4.64
N ASN A 87 -11.50 -11.64 5.86
CA ASN A 87 -12.50 -10.62 6.17
C ASN A 87 -11.88 -9.29 6.65
N CYS A 88 -10.57 -9.15 6.46
CA CYS A 88 -9.77 -8.06 6.97
C CYS A 88 -9.99 -6.78 6.16
N ARG A 89 -9.92 -5.62 6.83
CA ARG A 89 -10.06 -4.33 6.16
C ARG A 89 -8.79 -4.05 5.35
N ARG A 90 -8.95 -3.52 4.14
CA ARG A 90 -7.80 -3.08 3.34
C ARG A 90 -7.13 -1.85 3.94
N TYR A 91 -7.92 -0.89 4.43
CA TYR A 91 -7.45 0.33 5.09
C TYR A 91 -8.19 0.53 6.40
N TYR A 92 -7.50 1.03 7.42
CA TYR A 92 -8.09 1.22 8.76
C TYR A 92 -8.78 2.57 8.95
N GLY A 93 -8.56 3.54 8.07
CA GLY A 93 -9.16 4.86 8.22
C GLY A 93 -9.05 5.76 7.00
N GLN A 94 -9.58 6.97 7.15
CA GLN A 94 -9.39 8.06 6.21
C GLN A 94 -7.96 8.65 6.36
N PRO A 95 -7.42 9.32 5.33
CA PRO A 95 -6.13 9.96 5.44
C PRO A 95 -6.12 10.98 6.58
N GLN A 96 -5.13 10.89 7.46
CA GLN A 96 -4.96 11.85 8.54
C GLN A 96 -4.37 13.13 7.97
N ARG A 97 -5.02 14.27 8.18
CA ARG A 97 -4.50 15.58 7.74
C ARG A 97 -3.77 16.25 8.89
N LEU A 98 -2.50 16.62 8.68
CA LEU A 98 -1.71 17.39 9.64
C LEU A 98 -1.23 18.70 9.03
N ILE A 99 -1.38 19.78 9.80
CA ILE A 99 -0.76 21.06 9.50
C ILE A 99 0.62 21.05 10.14
N THR A 100 1.67 20.98 9.33
CA THR A 100 3.05 20.92 9.81
C THR A 100 3.67 22.30 9.98
N GLN A 101 3.17 23.29 9.25
CA GLN A 101 3.70 24.65 9.28
C GLN A 101 2.55 25.64 9.05
N GLU A 102 2.61 26.75 9.78
CA GLU A 102 1.81 27.93 9.50
C GLU A 102 2.71 29.03 8.93
N ARG A 103 2.29 29.67 7.84
CA ARG A 103 3.03 30.75 7.20
C ARG A 103 2.22 32.05 7.19
N PRO A 104 2.84 33.18 7.54
CA PRO A 104 2.24 34.49 7.32
C PRO A 104 2.26 34.84 5.82
N GLY A 105 1.19 35.45 5.32
CA GLY A 105 1.10 35.95 3.94
C GLY A 105 0.00 35.32 3.09
N ILE A 106 -0.13 35.88 1.89
CA ILE A 106 -1.09 35.44 0.86
C ILE A 106 -0.42 34.33 0.05
N CYS A 107 -1.17 33.27 -0.22
CA CYS A 107 -0.66 32.15 -1.04
C CYS A 107 -0.94 32.36 -2.52
N SER A 108 -0.26 31.61 -3.38
CA SER A 108 -0.45 31.63 -4.84
C SER A 108 -1.82 31.12 -5.31
N GLN A 109 -2.66 30.63 -4.40
CA GLN A 109 -4.04 30.21 -4.69
C GLN A 109 -5.08 31.30 -4.41
N CYS A 110 -4.67 32.43 -3.82
CA CYS A 110 -5.57 33.56 -3.67
C CYS A 110 -5.67 34.32 -5.00
N PRO A 111 -6.87 34.73 -5.42
CA PRO A 111 -7.00 35.69 -6.50
C PRO A 111 -6.31 37.00 -6.08
N HIS A 112 -5.50 37.55 -6.98
CA HIS A 112 -4.85 38.86 -6.83
C HIS A 112 -5.86 39.99 -6.94
#